data_AF-A0A918P827-F1
#
_entry.id   AF-A0A918P827-F1
#
_cell.length_a   1.000
_cell.length_b   1.000
_cell.length_c   1.000
_cell.angle_alpha   90.00
_cell.angle_beta   90.00
_cell.angle_gamma   90.00
#
_symmetry.space_group_name_H-M   'P 1'
#
loop_
_entity.id
_entity.type
_entity.pdbx_description
1 polymer ?
#
loop_
_entity_poly.entity_id
_entity_poly.type
_entity_poly.pdbx_seq_one_letter_code
_entity_poly.pdbx_strand_id
1 'polypeptide(L)'
;MSAFARGLCLAIVLGLTGFLFYALATGRVLADQLHVWSVVWGLYVWADAYAGFLLFSLLIYAYERKLGLTIVLFIITCCTGNMVNAAWLLLRGPDLFRRIRSVSTRVES
;
A
#
# COMPACT_ATOMS: atom_id res chain seq x y z
N MET A 1 0.75 16.59 -7.06
CA MET A 1 1.57 15.41 -7.37
C MET A 1 2.09 15.56 -8.79
N SER A 2 3.39 15.39 -9.03
CA SER A 2 3.98 15.52 -10.37
C SER A 2 3.45 14.43 -11.30
N ALA A 3 3.49 14.67 -12.62
CA ALA A 3 3.10 13.66 -13.62
C ALA A 3 3.93 12.37 -13.45
N PHE A 4 5.21 12.51 -13.12
CA PHE A 4 6.12 11.41 -12.81
C PHE A 4 5.61 10.53 -11.66
N ALA A 5 5.27 11.12 -10.50
CA ALA A 5 4.79 10.35 -9.36
C ALA A 5 3.46 9.63 -9.65
N ARG A 6 2.58 10.24 -10.45
CA ARG A 6 1.35 9.58 -10.92
C ARG A 6 1.65 8.40 -11.84
N GLY A 7 2.56 8.59 -12.79
CA GLY A 7 3.02 7.52 -13.69
C GLY A 7 3.64 6.36 -12.92
N LEU A 8 4.45 6.65 -11.91
CA LEU A 8 5.07 5.63 -11.06
C LEU A 8 4.02 4.84 -10.26
N CYS A 9 3.09 5.50 -9.57
CA CYS A 9 2.02 4.81 -8.85
C CYS A 9 1.18 3.95 -9.80
N LEU A 10 0.85 4.45 -10.99
CA LEU A 10 0.11 3.69 -11.99
C LEU A 10 0.89 2.45 -12.46
N ALA A 11 2.18 2.60 -12.75
CA ALA A 11 3.03 1.48 -13.16
C ALA A 11 3.15 0.41 -12.06
N ILE A 12 3.26 0.82 -10.79
CA ILE A 12 3.28 -0.10 -9.65
C ILE A 12 1.96 -0.86 -9.54
N VAL A 13 0.81 -0.17 -9.64
CA VAL A 13 -0.50 -0.81 -9.60
C VAL A 13 -0.62 -1.84 -10.72
N LEU A 14 -0.40 -1.44 -11.96
CA LEU A 14 -0.57 -2.33 -13.11
C LEU A 14 0.42 -3.49 -13.08
N GLY A 15 1.69 -3.22 -12.76
CA GLY A 15 2.75 -4.24 -12.71
C GLY A 15 2.49 -5.28 -11.64
N LEU A 16 2.20 -4.87 -10.40
CA LEU A 16 1.93 -5.80 -9.30
C LEU A 16 0.62 -6.55 -9.51
N THR A 17 -0.43 -5.90 -10.02
CA THR A 17 -1.69 -6.57 -10.35
C THR A 17 -1.49 -7.61 -11.44
N GLY A 18 -0.76 -7.30 -12.51
CA GLY A 18 -0.42 -8.26 -13.56
C GLY A 18 0.38 -9.45 -13.02
N PHE A 19 1.37 -9.19 -12.16
CA PHE A 19 2.18 -10.24 -11.55
C PHE A 19 1.37 -11.13 -10.60
N LEU A 20 0.42 -10.56 -9.84
CA LEU A 20 -0.50 -11.32 -9.00
C LEU A 20 -1.36 -12.28 -9.84
N PHE A 21 -1.93 -11.80 -10.95
CA PHE A 21 -2.68 -12.67 -11.87
C PHE A 21 -1.82 -13.76 -12.48
N TYR A 22 -0.60 -13.43 -12.88
CA TYR A 22 0.37 -14.41 -13.36
C TYR A 22 0.65 -15.49 -12.30
N ALA A 23 0.99 -15.08 -11.08
CA ALA A 23 1.28 -15.99 -9.98
C ALA A 23 0.09 -16.91 -9.64
N LEU A 24 -1.13 -16.39 -9.65
CA LEU A 24 -2.35 -17.18 -9.44
C LEU A 24 -2.62 -18.16 -10.58
N ALA A 25 -2.31 -17.78 -11.83
CA ALA A 25 -2.53 -18.63 -13.01
C ALA A 25 -1.48 -19.73 -13.16
N THR A 26 -0.22 -19.48 -12.77
CA THR A 26 0.89 -20.42 -12.98
C THR A 26 1.32 -21.17 -11.72
N GLY A 27 0.98 -20.67 -10.52
CA GLY A 27 1.74 -20.97 -9.32
C GLY A 27 1.09 -21.91 -8.32
N ARG A 28 1.95 -22.69 -7.64
CA ARG A 28 1.66 -23.35 -6.35
C ARG A 28 1.78 -22.33 -5.21
N VAL A 29 1.05 -21.21 -5.31
CA VAL A 29 1.17 -20.05 -4.39
C VAL A 29 1.19 -20.47 -2.93
N LEU A 30 0.34 -21.43 -2.56
CA LEU A 30 0.27 -21.95 -1.20
C LEU A 30 1.53 -22.73 -0.77
N ALA A 31 2.11 -23.53 -1.66
CA ALA A 31 3.32 -24.30 -1.36
C ALA A 31 4.54 -23.37 -1.20
N ASP A 32 4.66 -22.37 -2.07
CA ASP A 32 5.74 -21.38 -2.00
C ASP A 32 5.60 -20.53 -0.72
N GLN A 33 4.37 -20.18 -0.35
CA GLN A 33 4.07 -19.45 0.88
C GLN A 33 4.48 -20.24 2.13
N LEU A 34 4.19 -21.54 2.18
CA LEU A 34 4.59 -22.40 3.29
C LEU A 34 6.11 -22.49 3.44
N HIS A 35 6.84 -22.49 2.31
CA HIS A 35 8.29 -22.44 2.35
C HIS A 35 8.79 -21.12 2.95
N VAL A 36 8.23 -19.97 2.54
CA VAL A 36 8.60 -18.66 3.11
C VAL A 36 8.37 -18.62 4.62
N TRP A 37 7.28 -19.20 5.13
CA TRP A 37 7.02 -19.27 6.57
C TRP A 37 7.90 -20.24 7.34
N SER A 38 8.56 -21.20 6.66
CA SER A 38 9.49 -22.13 7.30
C SER A 38 10.87 -21.52 7.63
N VAL A 39 11.20 -20.36 7.04
CA VAL A 39 12.49 -19.70 7.22
C VAL A 39 12.35 -18.41 8.02
N VAL A 40 13.25 -18.19 8.99
CA VAL A 40 13.23 -17.02 9.89
C VAL A 40 13.22 -15.70 9.12
N TRP A 41 14.02 -15.62 8.04
CA TRP A 41 14.05 -14.44 7.18
C TRP A 41 12.69 -14.16 6.53
N GLY A 42 11.99 -15.21 6.08
CA GLY A 42 10.67 -15.06 5.48
C GLY A 42 9.63 -14.55 6.48
N LEU A 43 9.67 -15.03 7.72
CA LEU A 43 8.85 -14.48 8.81
C LEU A 43 9.14 -13.00 9.08
N TYR A 44 10.42 -12.61 9.11
CA TYR A 44 10.82 -11.22 9.27
C TYR A 44 10.31 -10.32 8.12
N VAL A 45 10.49 -10.73 6.87
CA VAL A 45 10.00 -9.98 5.70
C VAL A 45 8.48 -9.81 5.72
N TRP A 46 7.74 -10.84 6.13
CA TRP A 46 6.28 -10.74 6.30
C TRP A 46 5.88 -9.79 7.43
N ALA A 47 6.57 -9.84 8.57
CA ALA A 47 6.33 -8.94 9.67
C ALA A 47 6.58 -7.48 9.26
N ASP A 48 7.67 -7.21 8.56
CA ASP A 48 8.00 -5.89 8.01
C ASP A 48 6.92 -5.39 7.03
N ALA A 49 6.49 -6.23 6.09
CA ALA A 49 5.43 -5.90 5.15
C ALA A 49 4.12 -5.54 5.86
N TYR A 50 3.66 -6.35 6.81
CA TYR A 50 2.42 -6.10 7.56
C TYR A 50 2.52 -4.89 8.49
N ALA A 51 3.68 -4.64 9.10
CA ALA A 51 3.92 -3.42 9.87
C ALA A 51 3.79 -2.19 8.95
N GLY A 52 4.36 -2.24 7.75
CA GLY A 52 4.17 -1.21 6.72
C GLY A 52 2.71 -1.01 6.33
N PHE A 53 1.93 -2.08 6.15
CA PHE A 53 0.50 -1.99 5.84
C PHE A 53 -0.30 -1.35 6.96
N LEU A 54 0.03 -1.68 8.21
CA LEU A 54 -0.62 -1.08 9.38
C LEU A 54 -0.31 0.42 9.46
N LEU A 55 0.95 0.82 9.30
CA LEU A 55 1.36 2.23 9.29
C LEU A 55 0.67 3.00 8.17
N PHE A 56 0.57 2.40 6.97
CA PHE A 56 -0.11 3.04 5.84
C PHE A 56 -1.62 3.18 6.09
N SER A 57 -2.24 2.16 6.71
CA SER A 57 -3.65 2.21 7.13
C SER A 57 -3.90 3.33 8.14
N LEU A 58 -3.00 3.56 9.10
CA LEU A 58 -3.09 4.69 10.02
C LEU A 58 -3.03 6.04 9.28
N LEU A 59 -2.23 6.16 8.22
CA LEU A 59 -2.20 7.34 7.36
C LEU A 59 -3.54 7.56 6.65
N ILE A 60 -4.12 6.49 6.08
CA ILE A 60 -5.45 6.53 5.47
C ILE A 60 -6.48 7.00 6.51
N TYR A 61 -6.45 6.46 7.73
CA TYR A 61 -7.36 6.86 8.80
C TYR A 61 -7.19 8.33 9.18
N ALA A 62 -5.96 8.79 9.34
CA ALA A 62 -5.66 10.18 9.66
C ALA A 62 -6.17 11.16 8.59
N TYR A 63 -6.17 10.74 7.32
CA TYR A 63 -6.64 11.55 6.20
C TYR A 63 -8.16 11.45 5.97
N GLU A 64 -8.73 10.25 5.87
CA GLU A 64 -10.15 10.01 5.54
C GLU A 64 -11.08 10.14 6.78
N ARG A 65 -10.55 9.97 8.00
CA ARG A 65 -11.28 9.96 9.28
C ARG A 65 -12.46 8.98 9.34
N LYS A 66 -12.43 7.94 8.51
CA LYS A 66 -13.45 6.90 8.39
C LYS A 66 -12.88 5.55 8.78
N LEU A 67 -13.19 5.09 9.99
CA LEU A 67 -12.65 3.83 10.52
C LEU A 67 -13.06 2.63 9.66
N GLY A 68 -14.33 2.54 9.24
CA GLY A 68 -14.82 1.45 8.41
C GLY A 68 -14.08 1.34 7.08
N LEU A 69 -13.91 2.47 6.36
CA LEU A 69 -13.15 2.51 5.11
C LEU A 69 -11.69 2.10 5.32
N THR A 70 -11.08 2.56 6.41
CA THR A 70 -9.70 2.23 6.76
C THR A 70 -9.52 0.73 6.97
N ILE A 71 -10.40 0.11 7.75
CA ILE A 71 -10.36 -1.33 8.03
C ILE A 71 -10.55 -2.12 6.73
N VAL A 72 -11.50 -1.73 5.88
CA VAL A 72 -11.73 -2.37 4.59
C VAL A 72 -10.48 -2.28 3.71
N LEU A 73 -9.89 -1.09 3.56
CA LEU A 73 -8.68 -0.93 2.76
C LEU A 73 -7.50 -1.71 3.33
N PHE A 74 -7.34 -1.75 4.66
CA PHE A 74 -6.31 -2.55 5.31
C PHE A 74 -6.44 -4.05 5.00
N ILE A 75 -7.65 -4.61 5.10
CA ILE A 75 -7.91 -6.01 4.78
C ILE A 75 -7.56 -6.30 3.31
N ILE A 76 -8.00 -5.43 2.39
CA ILE A 76 -7.69 -5.62 0.96
C ILE A 76 -6.18 -5.51 0.72
N THR A 77 -5.48 -4.57 1.37
CA THR A 77 -4.02 -4.45 1.32
C THR A 77 -3.33 -5.71 1.84
N CYS A 78 -3.82 -6.33 2.92
CA CYS A 78 -3.26 -7.58 3.43
C CYS A 78 -3.40 -8.75 2.43
N CYS A 79 -4.46 -8.75 1.59
CA CYS A 79 -4.69 -9.78 0.58
C CYS A 79 -3.97 -9.52 -0.74
N THR A 80 -3.84 -8.24 -1.13
CA THR A 80 -3.37 -7.84 -2.46
C THR A 80 -2.00 -7.17 -2.43
N GLY A 81 -1.45 -6.92 -1.24
CA GLY A 81 -0.22 -6.17 -1.05
C GLY A 81 -0.38 -4.68 -1.33
N ASN A 82 0.69 -4.06 -1.83
CA ASN A 82 0.80 -2.59 -1.94
C ASN A 82 0.02 -1.95 -3.10
N MET A 83 -0.63 -2.74 -3.96
CA MET A 83 -1.38 -2.20 -5.11
C MET A 83 -2.54 -1.30 -4.68
N VAL A 84 -3.25 -1.65 -3.59
CA VAL A 84 -4.34 -0.81 -3.05
C VAL A 84 -3.79 0.50 -2.47
N ASN A 85 -2.69 0.43 -1.72
CA ASN A 85 -2.02 1.60 -1.16
C ASN A 85 -1.55 2.55 -2.29
N ALA A 86 -0.96 2.00 -3.36
CA ALA A 86 -0.52 2.76 -4.51
C ALA A 86 -1.70 3.41 -5.27
N ALA A 87 -2.81 2.69 -5.44
CA ALA A 87 -4.02 3.23 -6.04
C ALA A 87 -4.62 4.36 -5.18
N TRP A 88 -4.63 4.19 -3.87
CA TRP A 88 -5.07 5.23 -2.94
C TRP A 88 -4.20 6.49 -3.03
N LEU A 89 -2.86 6.34 -3.07
CA LEU A 89 -1.94 7.47 -3.28
C LEU A 89 -2.15 8.16 -4.63
N LEU A 90 -2.43 7.40 -5.69
CA LEU A 90 -2.68 7.97 -7.02
C LEU A 90 -3.90 8.91 -6.99
N LEU A 91 -4.94 8.54 -6.24
CA LEU A 91 -6.20 9.27 -6.13
C LEU A 91 -6.14 10.42 -5.11
N ARG A 92 -5.57 10.19 -3.93
CA ARG A 92 -5.57 11.14 -2.80
C ARG A 92 -4.28 11.92 -2.62
N GLY A 93 -3.17 11.43 -3.18
CA GLY A 93 -1.85 12.06 -3.08
C GLY A 93 -1.83 13.55 -3.41
N PRO A 94 -2.44 14.04 -4.51
CA PRO A 94 -2.45 15.46 -4.83
C PRO A 94 -3.06 16.33 -3.72
N ASP A 95 -4.14 15.89 -3.09
CA ASP A 95 -4.79 16.62 -2.00
C ASP A 95 -3.99 16.51 -0.70
N LEU A 96 -3.47 15.32 -0.40
CA LEU A 96 -2.58 15.09 0.75
C LEU A 96 -1.37 16.04 0.73
N PHE A 97 -0.67 16.15 -0.41
CA PHE A 97 0.48 17.05 -0.55
C PHE A 97 0.09 18.53 -0.42
N ARG A 98 -1.09 18.93 -0.90
CA ARG A 98 -1.58 20.31 -0.72
C ARG A 98 -1.79 20.62 0.77
N ARG A 99 -2.41 19.72 1.52
CA ARG A 99 -2.65 19.89 2.96
C ARG A 99 -1.35 19.97 3.75
N ILE A 100 -0.40 19.07 3.48
CA ILE A 100 0.91 19.08 4.13
C ILE A 100 1.62 20.43 3.89
N ARG A 101 1.63 20.91 2.65
CA ARG A 101 2.22 22.21 2.31
C ARG A 101 1.56 23.37 3.05
N SER A 102 0.22 23.38 3.14
CA SER A 102 -0.52 24.44 3.83
C SER A 102 -0.29 24.46 5.34
N VAL A 103 -0.05 23.31 5.97
CA VAL A 103 0.30 23.23 7.39
C VAL A 103 1.71 23.77 7.62
N SER A 104 2.68 23.41 6.77
CA SER A 104 4.06 23.90 6.86
C SER A 104 4.13 25.42 6.85
N THR A 105 3.41 26.07 5.95
CA THR A 105 3.37 27.55 5.84
C THR A 105 2.75 28.24 7.06
N ARG A 106 1.92 27.54 7.85
CA ARG A 106 1.26 28.09 9.05
C ARG A 106 2.12 27.94 10.31
N VAL A 107 3.07 27.01 10.31
CA VAL A 107 4.01 26.81 11.43
C VAL A 107 5.18 27.82 11.36
N GLU A 108 5.49 28.30 10.15
CA GLU A 108 6.57 29.27 9.89
C GLU A 108 6.15 30.75 10.06
N SER A 109 4.86 31.02 10.25
CA SER A 109 4.28 32.37 10.45
C SER A 109 3.93 32.62 11.92
#